data_AF-A0A6A2YUM9-F1
#
_entry.id   AF-A0A6A2YUM9-F1
#
_cell.length_a   1.000
_cell.length_b   1.000
_cell.length_c   1.000
_cell.angle_alpha   90.00
_cell.angle_beta   90.00
_cell.angle_gamma   90.00
#
_symmetry.space_group_name_H-M   'P 1'
#
loop_
_entity.id
_entity.type
_entity.pdbx_description
1 polymer ?
#
loop_
_entity_poly.entity_id
_entity_poly.type
_entity_poly.pdbx_seq_one_letter_code
_entity_poly.pdbx_strand_id
1 'polypeptide(L)'
;MYRWILDPADRDAVSAHVELRKTSHEHLVLVEISCARSSEELLSIRTAYHARYKRSLEEQLLIALVSAFRYEGEEINKRLAKSEAKEVHETIKYIKLHNDDFIRIITSRSKTQLQATFNFYREGEGTSITKMPNKSKDVLSTLRITIRCLKDPIKYFEKVLRNSIQRLGTDEDALTRVIVTSAEKDLKEIKELYCKRNSVRLDDAVDKDTKGDYKDMLLTMLGNEV
;
A
#
# COMPACT_ATOMS: atom_id res chain seq x y z
N MET A 1 -12.95 14.22 0.82
CA MET A 1 -12.69 15.55 0.25
C MET A 1 -11.88 16.47 1.15
N TYR A 2 -12.28 16.73 2.42
CA TYR A 2 -11.50 17.59 3.35
C TYR A 2 -10.02 17.20 3.53
N ARG A 3 -9.68 15.92 3.28
CA ARG A 3 -8.32 15.38 3.36
C ARG A 3 -7.31 16.12 2.47
N TRP A 4 -7.75 16.72 1.35
CA TRP A 4 -6.87 17.47 0.45
C TRP A 4 -6.30 18.76 1.06
N ILE A 5 -7.03 19.38 1.98
CA ILE A 5 -6.63 20.66 2.61
C ILE A 5 -5.48 20.46 3.61
N LEU A 6 -5.29 19.21 4.06
CA LEU A 6 -4.25 18.85 5.01
C LEU A 6 -2.90 18.68 4.30
N ASP A 7 -1.83 19.10 4.98
CA ASP A 7 -0.46 18.69 4.64
C ASP A 7 -0.37 17.16 4.51
N PRO A 8 0.49 16.61 3.62
CA PRO A 8 0.61 15.17 3.40
C PRO A 8 0.78 14.34 4.68
N ALA A 9 1.57 14.79 5.65
CA ALA A 9 1.79 14.04 6.89
C ALA A 9 0.53 14.02 7.77
N ASP A 10 -0.15 15.16 7.89
CA ASP A 10 -1.43 15.28 8.61
C ASP A 10 -2.54 14.46 7.93
N ARG A 11 -2.57 14.47 6.59
CA ARG A 11 -3.53 13.74 5.76
C ARG A 11 -3.45 12.23 6.01
N ASP A 12 -2.24 11.69 6.02
CA ASP A 12 -2.00 10.28 6.32
C ASP A 12 -2.24 9.97 7.80
N ALA A 13 -1.87 10.85 8.73
CA ALA A 13 -2.15 10.68 10.15
C ALA A 13 -3.67 10.60 10.43
N VAL A 14 -4.46 11.47 9.80
CA VAL A 14 -5.93 11.43 9.91
C VAL A 14 -6.49 10.16 9.27
N SER A 15 -5.95 9.75 8.12
CA SER A 15 -6.39 8.53 7.42
C SER A 15 -6.09 7.27 8.26
N ALA A 16 -4.91 7.19 8.85
CA ALA A 16 -4.53 6.16 9.81
C ALA A 16 -5.47 6.15 11.02
N HIS A 17 -5.78 7.32 11.60
CA HIS A 17 -6.69 7.41 12.74
C HIS A 17 -8.10 6.91 12.44
N VAL A 18 -8.64 7.27 11.27
CA VAL A 18 -9.95 6.79 10.82
C VAL A 18 -9.95 5.28 10.65
N GLU A 19 -8.87 4.70 10.10
CA GLU A 19 -8.74 3.25 9.93
C GLU A 19 -8.70 2.51 11.26
N LEU A 20 -7.97 3.03 12.25
CA LEU A 20 -7.86 2.44 13.59
C LEU A 20 -9.19 2.41 14.36
N ARG A 21 -10.17 3.23 13.97
CA ARG A 21 -11.52 3.24 14.56
C ARG A 21 -12.47 2.26 13.91
N LYS A 22 -12.13 1.68 12.76
CA LYS A 22 -12.98 0.69 12.10
C LYS A 22 -12.94 -0.62 12.89
N THR A 23 -14.08 -1.30 12.98
CA THR A 23 -14.18 -2.67 13.56
C THR A 23 -13.69 -3.75 12.59
N SER A 24 -13.28 -3.37 11.39
CA SER A 24 -12.63 -4.25 10.40
C SER A 24 -11.28 -4.71 10.93
N HIS A 25 -11.00 -6.00 10.79
CA HIS A 25 -9.69 -6.58 11.06
C HIS A 25 -8.72 -6.38 9.88
N GLU A 26 -9.21 -5.91 8.74
CA GLU A 26 -8.40 -5.55 7.57
C GLU A 26 -8.11 -4.05 7.64
N HIS A 27 -6.91 -3.69 8.12
CA HIS A 27 -6.44 -2.31 8.17
C HIS A 27 -5.64 -1.93 6.92
N LEU A 28 -6.31 -1.97 5.77
CA LEU A 28 -5.68 -1.81 4.46
C LEU A 28 -4.98 -0.45 4.32
N VAL A 29 -5.61 0.60 4.85
CA VAL A 29 -5.06 1.96 4.77
C VAL A 29 -3.73 2.06 5.53
N LEU A 30 -3.59 1.37 6.66
CA LEU A 30 -2.32 1.35 7.41
C LEU A 30 -1.22 0.63 6.62
N VAL A 31 -1.56 -0.45 5.92
CA VAL A 31 -0.61 -1.15 5.04
C VAL A 31 -0.19 -0.26 3.86
N GLU A 32 -1.15 0.44 3.24
CA GLU A 32 -0.89 1.37 2.14
C GLU A 32 0.08 2.48 2.57
N ILE A 33 -0.22 3.16 3.69
CA ILE A 33 0.65 4.20 4.26
C ILE A 33 2.04 3.61 4.57
N SER A 34 2.11 2.49 5.28
CA SER A 34 3.39 1.88 5.69
C SER A 34 4.28 1.46 4.51
N CYS A 35 3.68 1.00 3.40
CA CYS A 35 4.44 0.44 2.28
C CYS A 35 4.75 1.47 1.19
N ALA A 36 3.85 2.41 0.95
CA ALA A 36 3.98 3.42 -0.10
C ALA A 36 4.82 4.64 0.32
N ARG A 37 5.00 4.85 1.64
CA ARG A 37 5.80 5.95 2.17
C ARG A 37 7.28 5.60 2.31
N SER A 38 8.12 6.62 2.23
CA SER A 38 9.52 6.54 2.66
C SER A 38 9.59 6.54 4.18
N SER A 39 10.75 6.18 4.71
CA SER A 39 11.00 6.14 6.14
C SER A 39 10.95 7.53 6.76
N GLU A 40 11.37 8.56 6.02
CA GLU A 40 11.24 9.96 6.40
C GLU A 40 9.77 10.42 6.42
N GLU A 41 9.00 10.12 5.37
CA GLU A 41 7.57 10.41 5.33
C GLU A 41 6.83 9.72 6.50
N LEU A 42 7.13 8.45 6.79
CA LEU A 42 6.55 7.73 7.92
C LEU A 42 6.89 8.38 9.27
N LEU A 43 8.10 8.89 9.43
CA LEU A 43 8.49 9.63 10.63
C LEU A 43 7.69 10.93 10.78
N SER A 44 7.52 11.67 9.68
CA SER A 44 6.69 12.89 9.64
C SER A 44 5.23 12.57 9.99
N ILE A 45 4.67 11.48 9.47
CA ILE A 45 3.31 11.02 9.77
C ILE A 45 3.15 10.69 11.26
N ARG A 46 4.12 9.97 11.85
CA ARG A 46 4.11 9.65 13.29
C ARG A 46 4.16 10.92 14.14
N THR A 47 4.97 11.89 13.73
CA THR A 47 5.10 13.19 14.41
C THR A 47 3.79 13.98 14.33
N ALA A 48 3.17 14.06 13.16
CA ALA A 48 1.86 14.70 12.96
C ALA A 48 0.76 14.00 13.77
N TYR A 49 0.75 12.67 13.77
CA TYR A 49 -0.20 11.87 14.55
C TYR A 49 -0.09 12.16 16.05
N HIS A 50 1.14 12.16 16.58
CA HIS A 50 1.39 12.49 17.99
C HIS A 50 0.99 13.94 18.31
N ALA A 51 1.33 14.90 17.46
CA ALA A 51 0.96 16.30 17.64
C ALA A 51 -0.56 16.48 17.70
N ARG A 52 -1.31 15.78 16.83
CA ARG A 52 -2.76 15.90 16.67
C ARG A 52 -3.56 15.14 17.72
N TYR A 53 -3.18 13.90 18.02
CA TYR A 53 -3.97 12.98 18.84
C TYR A 53 -3.39 12.73 20.23
N LYS A 54 -2.18 13.25 20.53
CA LYS A 54 -1.48 13.07 21.81
C LYS A 54 -1.29 11.60 22.19
N ARG A 55 -1.11 10.75 21.17
CA ARG A 55 -0.91 9.29 21.28
C ARG A 55 0.06 8.81 20.22
N SER A 56 0.64 7.64 20.46
CA SER A 56 1.48 6.95 19.49
C SER A 56 0.61 6.24 18.45
N LEU A 57 1.06 6.22 17.19
CA LEU A 57 0.46 5.38 16.15
C LEU A 57 0.83 3.89 16.35
N GLU A 58 1.86 3.64 17.17
CA GLU A 58 2.54 2.37 17.43
C GLU A 58 1.85 1.49 18.48
N GLU A 59 0.69 1.85 19.03
CA GLU A 59 0.04 1.10 20.12
C GLU A 59 -0.77 -0.15 19.66
N GLN A 60 -0.77 -0.53 18.36
CA GLN A 60 -1.56 -1.66 17.83
C GLN A 60 -0.81 -2.56 16.84
N LEU A 61 -0.99 -3.91 16.90
CA LEU A 61 -0.29 -5.03 16.20
C LEU A 61 0.32 -4.78 14.79
N LEU A 62 -0.21 -3.85 13.99
CA LEU A 62 0.46 -3.28 12.80
C LEU A 62 1.71 -2.45 13.12
N ILE A 63 2.08 -2.35 14.41
CA ILE A 63 3.28 -1.72 14.99
C ILE A 63 4.48 -1.97 14.11
N ALA A 64 4.74 -3.22 13.71
CA ALA A 64 5.97 -3.53 13.00
C ALA A 64 6.06 -2.91 11.60
N LEU A 65 4.94 -2.68 10.90
CA LEU A 65 4.94 -2.03 9.58
C LEU A 65 4.99 -0.51 9.70
N VAL A 66 4.21 0.05 10.62
CA VAL A 66 4.07 1.50 10.78
C VAL A 66 5.25 2.11 11.53
N SER A 67 5.88 1.37 12.44
CA SER A 67 7.08 1.77 13.17
C SER A 67 8.36 1.51 12.38
N ALA A 68 8.28 0.93 11.18
CA ALA A 68 9.45 0.59 10.39
C ALA A 68 10.16 1.86 9.90
N PHE A 69 11.39 2.06 10.34
CA PHE A 69 12.32 3.02 9.75
C PHE A 69 13.34 2.24 8.94
N ARG A 70 13.01 1.98 7.67
CA ARG A 70 13.75 1.02 6.84
C ARG A 70 14.98 1.69 6.26
N TYR A 71 16.00 0.88 6.02
CA TYR A 71 17.09 1.29 5.15
C TYR A 71 16.57 1.47 3.72
N GLU A 72 16.93 2.57 3.07
CA GLU A 72 16.47 2.93 1.71
C GLU A 72 17.59 2.89 0.66
N GLY A 73 18.78 2.38 1.02
CA GLY A 73 19.85 2.16 0.07
C GLY A 73 19.59 0.96 -0.87
N GLU A 74 20.38 0.91 -1.94
CA GLU A 74 20.29 -0.07 -3.02
C GLU A 74 21.12 -1.34 -2.78
N GLU A 75 21.75 -1.44 -1.61
CA GLU A 75 22.64 -2.53 -1.23
C GLU A 75 21.86 -3.82 -1.02
N ILE A 76 22.25 -4.87 -1.76
CA ILE A 76 21.62 -6.18 -1.72
C ILE A 76 22.61 -7.22 -1.23
N ASN A 77 22.26 -7.94 -0.16
CA ASN A 77 22.95 -9.16 0.24
C ASN A 77 22.28 -10.37 -0.43
N LYS A 78 22.87 -10.82 -1.54
CA LYS A 78 22.33 -11.95 -2.34
C LYS A 78 22.29 -13.27 -1.56
N ARG A 79 23.28 -13.54 -0.70
CA ARG A 79 23.32 -14.77 0.11
C ARG A 79 22.15 -14.80 1.09
N LEU A 80 21.93 -13.67 1.77
CA LEU A 80 20.81 -13.48 2.68
C LEU A 80 19.47 -13.53 1.95
N ALA A 81 19.35 -12.88 0.79
CA ALA A 81 18.12 -12.90 0.00
C ALA A 81 17.72 -14.32 -0.41
N LYS A 82 18.70 -15.16 -0.76
CA LYS A 82 18.47 -16.58 -1.09
C LYS A 82 18.07 -17.42 0.12
N SER A 83 18.63 -17.17 1.30
CA SER A 83 18.22 -17.89 2.53
C SER A 83 16.83 -17.46 2.98
N GLU A 84 16.56 -16.16 3.01
CA GLU A 84 15.25 -15.60 3.40
C GLU A 84 14.15 -16.03 2.41
N ALA A 85 14.46 -16.18 1.12
CA ALA A 85 13.49 -16.68 0.14
C ALA A 85 12.99 -18.10 0.48
N LYS A 86 13.87 -18.97 0.98
CA LYS A 86 13.52 -20.33 1.42
C LYS A 86 12.65 -20.29 2.67
N GLU A 87 13.02 -19.46 3.64
CA GLU A 87 12.27 -19.28 4.89
C GLU A 87 10.86 -18.73 4.65
N VAL A 88 10.74 -17.75 3.74
CA VAL A 88 9.46 -17.24 3.26
C VAL A 88 8.64 -18.34 2.58
N HIS A 89 9.26 -19.18 1.76
CA HIS A 89 8.59 -20.33 1.14
C HIS A 89 8.05 -21.32 2.18
N GLU A 90 8.87 -21.77 3.11
CA GLU A 90 8.45 -22.69 4.17
C GLU A 90 7.31 -22.10 5.00
N THR A 91 7.43 -20.82 5.36
CA THR A 91 6.40 -20.11 6.11
C THR A 91 5.06 -20.07 5.37
N ILE A 92 5.07 -19.75 4.07
CA ILE A 92 3.85 -19.72 3.25
C ILE A 92 3.28 -21.12 3.04
N LYS A 93 4.14 -22.12 2.79
CA LYS A 93 3.74 -23.51 2.53
C LYS A 93 3.05 -24.13 3.75
N TYR A 94 3.57 -23.87 4.95
CA TYR A 94 3.02 -24.39 6.20
C TYR A 94 2.07 -23.41 6.92
N ILE A 95 1.74 -22.27 6.30
CA ILE A 95 0.85 -21.22 6.86
C ILE A 95 1.31 -20.78 8.26
N LYS A 96 2.62 -20.65 8.48
CA LYS A 96 3.21 -20.20 9.74
C LYS A 96 3.34 -18.67 9.79
N LEU A 97 2.26 -17.94 9.51
CA LEU A 97 2.30 -16.48 9.28
C LEU A 97 2.70 -15.66 10.52
N HIS A 98 2.60 -16.25 11.71
CA HIS A 98 3.08 -15.68 12.98
C HIS A 98 4.55 -16.02 13.27
N ASN A 99 5.30 -16.55 12.30
CA ASN A 99 6.72 -16.78 12.45
C ASN A 99 7.43 -15.42 12.56
N ASP A 100 8.17 -15.22 13.65
CA ASP A 100 8.89 -13.97 13.95
C ASP A 100 9.91 -13.62 12.87
N ASP A 101 10.56 -14.61 12.26
CA ASP A 101 11.50 -14.39 11.16
C ASP A 101 10.80 -13.90 9.90
N PHE A 102 9.63 -14.46 9.59
CA PHE A 102 8.83 -13.98 8.46
C PHE A 102 8.37 -12.53 8.67
N ILE A 103 7.84 -12.23 9.86
CA ILE A 103 7.43 -10.87 10.23
C ILE A 103 8.65 -9.95 10.12
N ARG A 104 9.78 -10.31 10.74
CA ARG A 104 11.04 -9.57 10.69
C ARG A 104 11.49 -9.31 9.26
N ILE A 105 11.45 -10.30 8.38
CA ILE A 105 11.83 -10.11 6.97
C ILE A 105 10.94 -9.05 6.33
N ILE A 106 9.62 -9.22 6.40
CA ILE A 106 8.66 -8.31 5.75
C ILE A 106 8.68 -6.90 6.37
N THR A 107 8.91 -6.76 7.67
CA THR A 107 8.79 -5.47 8.39
C THR A 107 10.10 -4.69 8.50
N SER A 108 11.26 -5.35 8.50
CA SER A 108 12.55 -4.68 8.77
C SER A 108 13.45 -4.51 7.55
N ARG A 109 13.34 -5.38 6.53
CA ARG A 109 14.26 -5.35 5.38
C ARG A 109 14.00 -4.12 4.48
N SER A 110 15.05 -3.64 3.83
CA SER A 110 14.95 -2.58 2.81
C SER A 110 14.07 -3.04 1.66
N LYS A 111 13.44 -2.08 0.95
CA LYS A 111 12.59 -2.40 -0.21
C LYS A 111 13.42 -3.12 -1.29
N THR A 112 14.65 -2.67 -1.56
CA THR A 112 15.56 -3.30 -2.52
C THR A 112 15.96 -4.73 -2.12
N GLN A 113 16.27 -4.97 -0.84
CA GLN A 113 16.56 -6.32 -0.34
C GLN A 113 15.33 -7.24 -0.45
N LEU A 114 14.14 -6.74 -0.10
CA LEU A 114 12.89 -7.50 -0.22
C LEU A 114 12.59 -7.89 -1.67
N GLN A 115 12.80 -6.98 -2.62
CA GLN A 115 12.66 -7.28 -4.04
C GLN A 115 13.60 -8.40 -4.48
N ALA A 116 14.87 -8.38 -4.02
CA ALA A 116 15.81 -9.47 -4.28
C ALA A 116 15.33 -10.80 -3.68
N THR A 117 14.86 -10.79 -2.44
CA THR A 117 14.28 -11.99 -1.78
C THR A 117 13.08 -12.53 -2.55
N PHE A 118 12.17 -11.65 -3.03
CA PHE A 118 11.02 -12.06 -3.83
C PHE A 118 11.39 -12.58 -5.22
N ASN A 119 12.50 -12.11 -5.78
CA ASN A 119 13.02 -12.62 -7.05
C ASN A 119 13.60 -14.03 -6.88
N PHE A 120 14.42 -14.26 -5.85
CA PHE A 120 14.91 -15.61 -5.52
C PHE A 120 13.78 -16.58 -5.16
N TYR A 121 12.75 -16.11 -4.48
CA TYR A 121 11.54 -16.91 -4.24
C TYR A 121 10.91 -17.37 -5.55
N ARG A 122 10.74 -16.44 -6.52
CA ARG A 122 10.16 -16.76 -7.83
C ARG A 122 11.02 -17.74 -8.62
N GLU A 123 12.34 -17.62 -8.53
CA GLU A 123 13.29 -18.55 -9.18
C GLU A 123 13.19 -19.97 -8.61
N GLY A 124 13.04 -20.11 -7.29
CA GLY A 124 12.90 -21.41 -6.63
C GLY A 124 11.53 -22.08 -6.88
N GLU A 125 10.45 -21.29 -6.83
CA GLU A 125 9.08 -21.81 -6.84
C GLU A 125 8.39 -21.78 -8.20
N GLY A 126 9.00 -21.14 -9.21
CA GLY A 126 8.39 -20.89 -10.52
C GLY A 126 7.16 -19.96 -10.48
N THR A 127 6.76 -19.49 -9.30
CA THR A 127 5.58 -18.63 -9.11
C THR A 127 5.92 -17.41 -8.26
N SER A 128 5.24 -16.30 -8.52
CA SER A 128 5.41 -15.11 -7.69
C SER A 128 4.78 -15.34 -6.33
N ILE A 129 5.46 -14.88 -5.28
CA ILE A 129 4.93 -14.80 -3.90
C ILE A 129 3.52 -14.17 -3.84
N THR A 130 3.19 -13.25 -4.74
CA THR A 130 1.85 -12.63 -4.82
C THR A 130 0.71 -13.56 -5.27
N LYS A 131 1.04 -14.75 -5.80
CA LYS A 131 0.11 -15.81 -6.24
C LYS A 131 -0.10 -16.90 -5.18
N MET A 132 0.36 -16.69 -3.95
CA MET A 132 0.16 -17.61 -2.82
C MET A 132 -1.30 -18.06 -2.66
N PRO A 133 -1.56 -19.34 -2.32
CA PRO A 133 -2.91 -19.92 -2.33
C PRO A 133 -3.84 -19.27 -1.29
N ASN A 134 -5.10 -19.03 -1.68
CA ASN A 134 -6.16 -18.45 -0.84
C ASN A 134 -6.71 -19.47 0.16
N LYS A 135 -5.87 -19.99 1.07
CA LYS A 135 -6.29 -21.01 2.05
C LYS A 135 -6.92 -20.43 3.32
N SER A 136 -6.68 -19.15 3.64
CA SER A 136 -7.33 -18.43 4.75
C SER A 136 -7.89 -17.09 4.25
N LYS A 137 -9.08 -16.71 4.73
CA LYS A 137 -9.84 -15.57 4.18
C LYS A 137 -9.28 -14.19 4.56
N ASP A 138 -8.67 -14.02 5.74
CA ASP A 138 -8.38 -12.66 6.26
C ASP A 138 -6.89 -12.33 6.49
N VAL A 139 -6.07 -13.23 7.04
CA VAL A 139 -4.65 -12.89 7.33
C VAL A 139 -3.78 -12.93 6.06
N LEU A 140 -4.06 -13.87 5.17
CA LEU A 140 -3.37 -13.97 3.88
C LEU A 140 -3.78 -12.84 2.91
N SER A 141 -4.95 -12.22 3.09
CA SER A 141 -5.38 -11.09 2.26
C SER A 141 -4.50 -9.86 2.54
N THR A 142 -4.38 -9.48 3.81
CA THR A 142 -3.56 -8.35 4.28
C THR A 142 -2.11 -8.54 3.93
N LEU A 143 -1.52 -9.71 4.22
CA LEU A 143 -0.13 -10.00 3.87
C LEU A 143 0.14 -9.90 2.37
N ARG A 144 -0.78 -10.43 1.55
CA ARG A 144 -0.64 -10.36 0.09
C ARG A 144 -0.69 -8.91 -0.38
N ILE A 145 -1.50 -8.07 0.26
CA ILE A 145 -1.55 -6.63 -0.01
C ILE A 145 -0.24 -5.97 0.38
N THR A 146 0.29 -6.24 1.59
CA THR A 146 1.61 -5.76 2.03
C THR A 146 2.71 -6.10 1.02
N ILE A 147 2.78 -7.35 0.59
CA ILE A 147 3.78 -7.80 -0.38
C ILE A 147 3.59 -7.12 -1.76
N ARG A 148 2.34 -6.87 -2.19
CA ARG A 148 2.08 -6.14 -3.43
C ARG A 148 2.53 -4.68 -3.32
N CYS A 149 2.18 -4.00 -2.23
CA CYS A 149 2.58 -2.61 -2.01
C CYS A 149 4.10 -2.46 -1.90
N LEU A 150 4.79 -3.35 -1.17
CA LEU A 150 6.25 -3.33 -1.05
C LEU A 150 6.97 -3.63 -2.36
N LYS A 151 6.37 -4.47 -3.21
CA LYS A 151 6.97 -4.86 -4.49
C LYS A 151 6.81 -3.78 -5.56
N ASP A 152 5.61 -3.23 -5.70
CA ASP A 152 5.25 -2.31 -6.77
C ASP A 152 4.02 -1.49 -6.34
N PRO A 153 4.23 -0.36 -5.64
CA PRO A 153 3.14 0.46 -5.11
C PRO A 153 2.28 1.06 -6.24
N ILE A 154 2.88 1.46 -7.36
CA ILE A 154 2.17 2.00 -8.53
C ILE A 154 1.17 0.98 -9.07
N LYS A 155 1.60 -0.26 -9.27
CA LYS A 155 0.74 -1.36 -9.71
C LYS A 155 -0.32 -1.75 -8.68
N TYR A 156 -0.02 -1.60 -7.40
CA TYR A 156 -1.00 -1.80 -6.35
C TYR A 156 -2.11 -0.74 -6.45
N PHE A 157 -1.75 0.54 -6.48
CA PHE A 157 -2.71 1.64 -6.53
C PHE A 157 -3.52 1.68 -7.83
N GLU A 158 -2.91 1.38 -8.98
CA GLU A 158 -3.65 1.19 -10.23
C GLU A 158 -4.74 0.13 -10.07
N LYS A 159 -4.42 -1.00 -9.43
CA LYS A 159 -5.38 -2.07 -9.21
C LYS A 159 -6.47 -1.66 -8.22
N VAL A 160 -6.16 -0.85 -7.21
CA VAL A 160 -7.15 -0.29 -6.28
C VAL A 160 -8.12 0.60 -7.05
N LEU A 161 -7.62 1.56 -7.85
CA LEU A 161 -8.45 2.44 -8.70
C LEU A 161 -9.33 1.66 -9.67
N ARG A 162 -8.76 0.65 -10.31
CA ARG A 162 -9.51 -0.18 -11.25
C ARG A 162 -10.65 -0.91 -10.55
N ASN A 163 -10.39 -1.48 -9.38
CA ASN A 163 -11.40 -2.18 -8.62
C ASN A 163 -12.45 -1.23 -8.00
N SER A 164 -12.07 0.01 -7.69
CA SER A 164 -13.01 0.99 -7.15
C SER A 164 -13.98 1.51 -8.19
N ILE A 165 -13.59 1.48 -9.47
CA ILE A 165 -14.40 1.93 -10.62
C ILE A 165 -15.21 0.75 -11.20
N GLN A 166 -14.60 -0.41 -11.45
CA GLN A 166 -15.24 -1.52 -12.20
C GLN A 166 -16.30 -2.35 -11.43
N ARG A 167 -16.61 -2.01 -10.17
CA ARG A 167 -17.61 -2.76 -9.38
C ARG A 167 -19.02 -2.24 -9.64
N LEU A 168 -20.05 -2.99 -9.23
CA LEU A 168 -21.43 -2.49 -9.23
C LEU A 168 -21.51 -1.34 -8.22
N GLY A 169 -21.32 -0.12 -8.71
CA GLY A 169 -21.12 1.08 -7.90
C GLY A 169 -19.63 1.43 -7.69
N THR A 170 -19.38 2.70 -7.39
CA THR A 170 -18.04 3.25 -7.18
C THR A 170 -17.65 3.16 -5.71
N ASP A 171 -16.50 2.55 -5.39
CA ASP A 171 -15.91 2.65 -4.06
C ASP A 171 -15.24 4.02 -3.90
N GLU A 172 -16.04 5.02 -3.53
CA GLU A 172 -15.61 6.41 -3.44
C GLU A 172 -14.50 6.64 -2.40
N ASP A 173 -14.44 5.87 -1.29
CA ASP A 173 -13.36 6.01 -0.30
C ASP A 173 -12.03 5.53 -0.88
N ALA A 174 -12.01 4.37 -1.55
CA ALA A 174 -10.82 3.86 -2.22
C ALA A 174 -10.37 4.79 -3.37
N LEU A 175 -11.30 5.22 -4.22
CA LEU A 175 -11.04 6.13 -5.33
C LEU A 175 -10.45 7.45 -4.84
N THR A 176 -11.15 8.10 -3.89
CA THR A 176 -10.71 9.38 -3.31
C THR A 176 -9.37 9.23 -2.63
N ARG A 177 -9.18 8.19 -1.81
CA ARG A 177 -7.94 7.98 -1.04
C ARG A 177 -6.74 7.87 -1.96
N VAL A 178 -6.80 7.03 -3.00
CA VAL A 178 -5.67 6.87 -3.91
C VAL A 178 -5.38 8.17 -4.66
N ILE A 179 -6.38 8.83 -5.26
CA ILE A 179 -6.16 10.09 -5.99
C ILE A 179 -5.55 11.16 -5.07
N VAL A 180 -6.13 11.36 -3.88
CA VAL A 180 -5.70 12.40 -2.93
C VAL A 180 -4.30 12.12 -2.37
N THR A 181 -3.96 10.87 -2.08
CA THR A 181 -2.65 10.52 -1.48
C THR A 181 -1.53 10.36 -2.50
N SER A 182 -1.85 10.18 -3.77
CA SER A 182 -0.87 10.07 -4.86
C SER A 182 -0.71 11.36 -5.67
N ALA A 183 -1.64 12.31 -5.59
CA ALA A 183 -1.66 13.51 -6.44
C ALA A 183 -0.34 14.31 -6.43
N GLU A 184 0.31 14.42 -5.27
CA GLU A 184 1.55 15.17 -5.11
C GLU A 184 2.83 14.32 -5.30
N LYS A 185 2.68 13.02 -5.60
CA LYS A 185 3.80 12.05 -5.60
C LYS A 185 3.88 11.25 -6.89
N ASP A 186 2.97 10.30 -7.07
CA ASP A 186 3.08 9.22 -8.06
C ASP A 186 1.82 9.07 -8.94
N LEU A 187 0.86 10.00 -8.85
CA LEU A 187 -0.39 9.93 -9.61
C LEU A 187 -0.17 9.88 -11.12
N LYS A 188 0.85 10.58 -11.64
CA LYS A 188 1.17 10.54 -13.08
C LYS A 188 1.53 9.13 -13.55
N GLU A 189 2.40 8.44 -12.82
CA GLU A 189 2.82 7.06 -13.13
C GLU A 189 1.65 6.09 -13.01
N ILE A 190 0.80 6.29 -11.99
CA ILE A 190 -0.43 5.52 -11.80
C ILE A 190 -1.38 5.71 -12.98
N LYS A 191 -1.58 6.95 -13.47
CA LYS A 191 -2.42 7.26 -14.65
C LYS A 191 -1.92 6.56 -15.90
N GLU A 192 -0.61 6.63 -16.15
CA GLU A 192 0.02 5.98 -17.32
C GLU A 192 -0.16 4.46 -17.26
N LEU A 193 0.07 3.85 -16.10
CA LEU A 193 -0.11 2.41 -15.91
C LEU A 193 -1.59 2.01 -16.03
N TYR A 194 -2.51 2.81 -15.48
CA TYR A 194 -3.95 2.57 -15.58
C TYR A 194 -4.40 2.54 -17.04
N CYS A 195 -4.00 3.55 -17.83
CA CYS A 195 -4.31 3.62 -19.26
C CYS A 195 -3.78 2.38 -20.00
N LYS A 196 -2.52 2.01 -19.76
CA LYS A 196 -1.88 0.84 -20.38
C LYS A 196 -2.61 -0.48 -20.08
N ARG A 197 -3.22 -0.63 -18.90
CA ARG A 197 -3.84 -1.90 -18.46
C ARG A 197 -5.33 -1.98 -18.75
N ASN A 198 -6.01 -0.85 -18.79
CA ASN A 198 -7.46 -0.78 -18.90
C ASN A 198 -7.93 -0.28 -20.27
N SER A 199 -7.01 0.19 -21.11
CA SER A 199 -7.29 0.77 -22.43
C SER A 199 -8.24 1.97 -22.39
N VAL A 200 -8.34 2.63 -21.22
CA VAL A 200 -9.14 3.81 -20.95
C VAL A 200 -8.34 4.71 -20.01
N ARG A 201 -8.37 6.03 -20.22
CA ARG A 201 -7.68 6.98 -19.34
C ARG A 201 -8.37 6.99 -17.98
N LEU A 202 -7.59 7.22 -16.91
CA LEU A 202 -8.16 7.33 -15.57
C LEU A 202 -9.16 8.49 -15.48
N ASP A 203 -8.87 9.60 -16.16
CA ASP A 203 -9.74 10.78 -16.24
C ASP A 203 -11.13 10.42 -16.81
N ASP A 204 -11.16 9.75 -17.97
CA ASP A 204 -12.42 9.33 -18.63
C ASP A 204 -13.21 8.34 -17.79
N ALA A 205 -12.51 7.44 -17.09
CA ALA A 205 -13.13 6.46 -16.21
C ALA A 205 -13.78 7.14 -14.99
N VAL A 206 -13.14 8.16 -14.41
CA VAL A 206 -13.68 8.94 -13.29
C VAL A 206 -14.85 9.81 -13.75
N ASP A 207 -14.75 10.46 -14.91
CA ASP A 207 -15.83 11.30 -15.45
C ASP A 207 -17.12 10.50 -15.67
N LYS A 208 -16.99 9.26 -16.13
CA LYS A 208 -18.13 8.37 -16.38
C LYS A 208 -18.79 7.85 -15.10
N ASP A 209 -17.99 7.47 -14.09
CA ASP A 209 -18.47 6.73 -12.92
C ASP A 209 -18.73 7.61 -11.69
N THR A 210 -18.49 8.92 -11.78
CA THR A 210 -18.75 9.89 -10.71
C THR A 210 -19.59 11.07 -11.20
N LYS A 211 -20.20 11.85 -10.30
CA LYS A 211 -21.12 12.96 -10.67
C LYS A 211 -21.00 14.16 -9.72
N GLY A 212 -21.42 15.33 -10.21
CA GLY A 212 -21.48 16.59 -9.45
C GLY A 212 -20.13 17.07 -8.96
N ASP A 213 -20.11 17.92 -7.93
CA ASP A 213 -18.91 18.55 -7.37
C ASP A 213 -17.81 17.54 -6.97
N TYR A 214 -18.20 16.32 -6.62
CA TYR A 214 -17.26 15.24 -6.34
C TYR A 214 -16.42 14.87 -7.57
N LYS A 215 -17.07 14.70 -8.72
CA LYS A 215 -16.41 14.44 -10.01
C LYS A 215 -15.46 15.58 -10.37
N ASP A 216 -15.95 16.81 -10.31
CA ASP A 216 -15.23 18.00 -10.75
C ASP A 216 -13.94 18.20 -9.94
N MET A 217 -13.99 17.94 -8.63
CA MET A 217 -12.79 17.97 -7.81
C MET A 217 -11.81 16.83 -8.16
N LEU A 218 -12.28 15.60 -8.35
CA LEU A 218 -11.39 14.49 -8.71
C LEU A 218 -10.70 14.75 -10.05
N LEU A 219 -11.42 15.27 -11.04
CA LEU A 219 -10.85 15.64 -12.34
C LEU A 219 -9.83 16.77 -12.21
N THR A 220 -10.10 17.78 -11.36
CA THR A 220 -9.13 18.83 -11.02
C THR A 220 -7.86 18.24 -10.40
N MET A 221 -7.98 17.31 -9.44
CA MET A 221 -6.82 16.63 -8.82
C MET A 221 -6.06 15.75 -9.81
N LEU A 222 -6.73 15.24 -10.83
CA LEU A 222 -6.10 14.51 -11.93
C LEU A 222 -5.40 15.43 -12.94
N GLY A 223 -5.49 16.76 -12.75
CA GLY A 223 -4.84 17.76 -13.59
C GLY A 223 -5.64 18.18 -14.82
N ASN A 224 -6.97 17.98 -14.80
CA ASN A 224 -7.85 18.52 -15.84
C ASN A 224 -8.27 19.93 -15.46
N GLU A 225 -8.36 20.81 -16.46
CA GLU A 225 -9.06 22.08 -16.32
C GLU A 225 -10.56 21.78 -16.38
N VAL A 226 -11.27 22.01 -15.27
CA VAL A 226 -12.71 21.79 -15.13
C VAL A 226 -13.44 23.12 -15.21
#